data_AF-A0A2M7RQQ7-F1
#
_entry.id   AF-A0A2M7RQQ7-F1
#
_cell.length_a   1.000
_cell.length_b   1.000
_cell.length_c   1.000
_cell.angle_alpha   90.00
_cell.angle_beta   90.00
_cell.angle_gamma   90.00
#
_symmetry.space_group_name_H-M   'P 1'
#
loop_
_entity.id
_entity.type
_entity.pdbx_description
1 polymer ?
#
loop_
_entity_poly.entity_id
_entity_poly.type
_entity_poly.pdbx_seq_one_letter_code
_entity_poly.pdbx_strand_id
1 'polypeptide(L)'
;MSQFLPETWSPMSENEQNFDERLFSDYDLLNLHYIVSPKNQDFPKEAKLLNSFGPFELREVPTNGWFDVISAPMKVVTDKTNFINIVHLWHRSYARFWKMHPVIDVQNTFKSIGKIDREIKMIDEVNYKEGNEVKNIFSDFPFIFPEATPSSQILKEEVSKQTYKAEIKVGQNCDSCLAIFKMSFHPDWQAKVDGKPTEKVAVFPFYLAVPVTPGVHTIEFTYQPGKIKVILLFGELIIVTCLVFLFIKKSDQNRITI
;
A
#
# COMPACT_ATOMS: atom_id res chain seq x y z
N MET A 1 -16.44 8.97 -2.28
CA MET A 1 -15.67 9.22 -3.51
C MET A 1 -14.27 8.69 -3.23
N SER A 2 -13.81 7.66 -3.94
CA SER A 2 -12.63 6.89 -3.55
C SER A 2 -11.33 7.61 -3.90
N GLN A 3 -10.30 7.47 -3.05
CA GLN A 3 -8.93 7.97 -3.25
C GLN A 3 -8.23 7.30 -4.45
N PHE A 4 -8.71 7.55 -5.67
CA PHE A 4 -8.02 7.19 -6.90
C PHE A 4 -7.59 8.49 -7.58
N LEU A 5 -6.30 8.65 -7.80
CA LEU A 5 -5.72 9.89 -8.30
C LEU A 5 -5.56 9.82 -9.82
N PRO A 6 -6.05 10.79 -10.63
CA PRO A 6 -5.75 10.85 -12.05
C PRO A 6 -4.43 11.62 -12.24
N GLU A 7 -3.35 10.84 -12.26
CA GLU A 7 -2.07 10.97 -12.95
C GLU A 7 -1.64 9.50 -13.10
N THR A 8 -1.04 9.08 -14.22
CA THR A 8 -0.98 7.65 -14.64
C THR A 8 -0.19 6.69 -13.73
N TRP A 9 0.34 7.18 -12.60
CA TRP A 9 1.28 6.48 -11.73
C TRP A 9 0.61 6.10 -10.40
N SER A 10 1.01 4.94 -9.86
CA SER A 10 0.58 4.52 -8.52
C SER A 10 1.03 5.55 -7.48
N PRO A 11 0.25 5.87 -6.43
CA PRO A 11 0.72 6.72 -5.34
C PRO A 11 2.01 6.21 -4.66
N MET A 12 2.28 4.90 -4.76
CA MET A 12 3.51 4.28 -4.26
C MET A 12 4.74 4.51 -5.13
N SER A 13 4.59 4.87 -6.41
CA SER A 13 5.73 4.97 -7.36
C SER A 13 6.79 5.97 -6.90
N GLU A 14 6.37 7.06 -6.25
CA GLU A 14 7.28 8.06 -5.69
C GLU A 14 8.03 7.53 -4.46
N ASN A 15 7.41 6.65 -3.68
CA ASN A 15 8.02 6.08 -2.48
C ASN A 15 9.00 4.95 -2.80
N GLU A 16 8.75 4.20 -3.88
CA GLU A 16 9.67 3.17 -4.37
C GLU A 16 11.01 3.78 -4.83
N GLN A 17 11.02 5.03 -5.30
CA GLN A 17 12.26 5.74 -5.64
C GLN A 17 13.15 6.03 -4.43
N ASN A 18 12.58 6.03 -3.21
CA ASN A 18 13.31 6.29 -1.97
C ASN A 18 13.95 5.04 -1.36
N PHE A 19 13.82 3.90 -2.04
CA PHE A 19 14.37 2.62 -1.62
C PHE A 19 15.89 2.68 -1.50
N ASP A 20 16.41 2.31 -0.33
CA ASP A 20 17.84 2.19 -0.06
C ASP A 20 18.21 0.70 0.09
N GLU A 21 18.87 0.15 -0.92
CA GLU A 21 19.28 -1.26 -1.01
C GLU A 21 20.26 -1.72 0.07
N ARG A 22 20.81 -0.79 0.86
CA ARG A 22 21.69 -1.09 1.99
C ARG A 22 20.91 -1.30 3.29
N LEU A 23 19.64 -0.90 3.32
CA LEU A 23 18.80 -0.92 4.52
C LEU A 23 17.81 -2.09 4.47
N PHE A 24 17.97 -3.05 5.40
CA PHE A 24 17.02 -4.16 5.56
C PHE A 24 15.57 -3.69 5.72
N SER A 25 15.36 -2.59 6.44
CA SER A 25 14.02 -2.05 6.68
C SER A 25 13.28 -1.72 5.38
N ASP A 26 13.98 -1.28 4.33
CA ASP A 26 13.36 -0.90 3.05
C ASP A 26 12.87 -2.12 2.28
N TYR A 27 13.62 -3.24 2.35
CA TYR A 27 13.14 -4.54 1.89
C TYR A 27 11.89 -4.97 2.66
N ASP A 28 11.89 -4.85 3.99
CA ASP A 28 10.74 -5.24 4.80
C ASP A 28 9.51 -4.37 4.55
N LEU A 29 9.68 -3.05 4.37
CA LEU A 29 8.59 -2.11 4.08
C LEU A 29 7.87 -2.45 2.77
N LEU A 30 8.63 -2.82 1.73
CA LEU A 30 8.10 -3.17 0.41
C LEU A 30 7.85 -4.69 0.24
N ASN A 31 8.13 -5.47 1.27
CA ASN A 31 8.07 -6.94 1.25
C ASN A 31 8.86 -7.55 0.07
N LEU A 32 10.09 -7.06 -0.17
CA LEU A 32 11.00 -7.55 -1.21
C LEU A 32 11.87 -8.69 -0.69
N HIS A 33 11.62 -9.91 -1.17
CA HIS A 33 12.25 -11.14 -0.67
C HIS A 33 13.57 -11.52 -1.33
N TYR A 34 13.81 -11.08 -2.56
CA TYR A 34 14.92 -11.57 -3.36
C TYR A 34 15.69 -10.43 -4.02
N ILE A 35 17.01 -10.57 -4.01
CA ILE A 35 17.94 -9.70 -4.72
C ILE A 35 18.60 -10.52 -5.81
N VAL A 36 18.61 -10.01 -7.04
CA VAL A 36 19.39 -10.56 -8.15
C VAL A 36 20.34 -9.47 -8.62
N SER A 37 21.64 -9.68 -8.45
CA SER A 37 22.65 -8.65 -8.73
C SER A 37 24.02 -9.27 -9.01
N PRO A 38 24.96 -8.58 -9.68
CA PRO A 38 26.36 -8.98 -9.66
C PRO A 38 26.89 -9.02 -8.22
N LYS A 39 28.06 -9.64 -8.02
CA LYS A 39 28.71 -9.65 -6.70
C LYS A 39 28.83 -8.24 -6.13
N ASN A 40 28.08 -7.97 -5.06
CA ASN A 40 28.03 -6.69 -4.35
C ASN A 40 28.10 -6.96 -2.83
N GLN A 41 28.82 -6.11 -2.11
CA GLN A 41 29.02 -6.21 -0.66
C GLN A 41 28.19 -5.20 0.15
N ASP A 42 27.49 -4.28 -0.52
CA ASP A 42 26.78 -3.17 0.13
C ASP A 42 25.37 -3.54 0.63
N PHE A 43 24.91 -4.76 0.37
CA PHE A 43 23.60 -5.25 0.84
C PHE A 43 23.54 -5.40 2.37
N PRO A 44 22.33 -5.35 2.96
CA PRO A 44 22.16 -5.59 4.38
C PRO A 44 22.70 -6.96 4.78
N LYS A 45 23.23 -7.05 6.02
CA LYS A 45 23.78 -8.28 6.59
C LYS A 45 22.76 -9.43 6.67
N GLU A 46 21.47 -9.09 6.69
CA GLU A 46 20.35 -10.04 6.69
C GLU A 46 20.20 -10.76 5.35
N ALA A 47 20.72 -10.19 4.24
CA ALA A 47 20.64 -10.78 2.92
C ALA A 47 21.57 -11.99 2.77
N LYS A 48 20.99 -13.19 2.67
CA LYS A 48 21.72 -14.45 2.59
C LYS A 48 21.87 -14.91 1.15
N LEU A 49 23.09 -15.27 0.74
CA LEU A 49 23.32 -15.89 -0.55
C LEU A 49 22.60 -17.24 -0.64
N LEU A 50 21.71 -17.38 -1.64
CA LEU A 50 21.05 -18.64 -1.95
C LEU A 50 21.79 -19.41 -3.04
N ASN A 51 22.15 -18.73 -4.12
CA ASN A 51 22.81 -19.36 -5.26
C ASN A 51 23.56 -18.34 -6.14
N SER A 52 24.41 -18.82 -7.05
CA SER A 52 25.14 -18.00 -8.01
C SER A 52 24.91 -18.53 -9.43
N PHE A 53 24.65 -17.62 -10.36
CA PHE A 53 24.38 -17.89 -11.78
C PHE A 53 25.28 -17.03 -12.65
N GLY A 54 26.44 -17.58 -13.03
CA GLY A 54 27.46 -16.83 -13.78
C GLY A 54 27.93 -15.60 -12.97
N PRO A 55 27.80 -14.37 -13.48
CA PRO A 55 28.21 -13.17 -12.76
C PRO A 55 27.22 -12.71 -11.68
N PHE A 56 26.01 -13.30 -11.62
CA PHE A 56 24.94 -12.89 -10.72
C PHE A 56 24.83 -13.77 -9.48
N GLU A 57 24.48 -13.14 -8.36
CA GLU A 57 24.13 -13.77 -7.09
C GLU A 57 22.64 -13.58 -6.82
N LEU A 58 21.98 -14.67 -6.43
CA LEU A 58 20.62 -14.65 -5.89
C LEU A 58 20.72 -14.65 -4.35
N ARG A 59 20.18 -13.62 -3.72
CA ARG A 59 20.12 -13.50 -2.26
C ARG A 59 18.69 -13.43 -1.77
N GLU A 60 18.42 -14.03 -0.61
CA GLU A 60 17.15 -13.95 0.10
C GLU A 60 17.25 -12.91 1.21
N VAL A 61 16.23 -12.07 1.34
CA VAL A 61 16.07 -11.11 2.44
C VAL A 61 14.87 -11.56 3.27
N PRO A 62 15.05 -11.84 4.58
CA PRO A 62 14.01 -12.41 5.42
C PRO A 62 13.02 -11.32 5.89
N THR A 63 12.12 -10.87 5.02
CA THR A 63 11.08 -9.88 5.36
C THR A 63 9.93 -10.52 6.14
N ASN A 64 9.12 -9.69 6.80
CA ASN A 64 8.05 -10.10 7.70
C ASN A 64 6.72 -10.44 6.99
N GLY A 65 6.70 -10.49 5.66
CA GLY A 65 5.49 -10.79 4.88
C GLY A 65 4.65 -9.55 4.55
N TRP A 66 3.39 -9.80 4.17
CA TRP A 66 2.49 -8.79 3.62
C TRP A 66 1.76 -7.97 4.67
N PHE A 67 1.66 -8.46 5.90
CA PHE A 67 0.91 -7.82 6.97
C PHE A 67 1.81 -7.34 8.09
N ASP A 68 1.37 -6.28 8.75
CA ASP A 68 1.93 -5.85 10.02
C ASP A 68 0.83 -5.18 10.87
N VAL A 69 1.15 -4.84 12.11
CA VAL A 69 0.31 -3.97 12.94
C VAL A 69 1.07 -2.69 13.22
N ILE A 70 0.46 -1.57 12.87
CA ILE A 70 1.04 -0.23 12.97
C ILE A 70 0.21 0.64 13.89
N SER A 71 0.80 1.72 14.39
CA SER A 71 0.10 2.78 15.11
C SER A 71 -0.13 3.96 14.17
N ALA A 72 -1.36 4.47 14.13
CA ALA A 72 -1.72 5.61 13.31
C ALA A 72 -2.36 6.73 14.16
N PRO A 73 -1.62 7.35 15.11
CA PRO A 73 -2.16 8.39 15.99
C PRO A 73 -2.30 9.74 15.27
N MET A 74 -1.87 9.83 14.01
CA MET A 74 -1.79 11.07 13.26
C MET A 74 -2.53 10.97 11.94
N LYS A 75 -3.23 12.04 11.57
CA LYS A 75 -3.81 12.23 10.23
C LYS A 75 -3.09 13.36 9.49
N VAL A 76 -2.70 13.09 8.25
CA VAL A 76 -2.12 14.07 7.33
C VAL A 76 -3.14 14.32 6.22
N VAL A 77 -3.72 15.51 6.22
CA VAL A 77 -4.60 15.97 5.14
C VAL A 77 -3.74 16.60 4.05
N THR A 78 -3.90 16.12 2.81
CA THR A 78 -3.10 16.59 1.68
C THR A 78 -3.88 16.47 0.36
N ASP A 79 -3.25 16.85 -0.74
CA ASP A 79 -3.72 16.65 -2.10
C ASP A 79 -2.69 15.81 -2.89
N LYS A 80 -2.87 15.75 -4.21
CA LYS A 80 -2.01 14.95 -5.10
C LYS A 80 -0.62 15.54 -5.31
N THR A 81 -0.44 16.84 -5.05
CA THR A 81 0.79 17.57 -5.37
C THR A 81 1.67 17.74 -4.14
N ASN A 82 1.08 17.75 -2.94
CA ASN A 82 1.77 18.19 -1.72
C ASN A 82 2.20 17.07 -0.76
N PHE A 83 2.02 15.79 -1.12
CA PHE A 83 2.32 14.68 -0.20
C PHE A 83 3.79 14.21 -0.25
N ILE A 84 4.52 14.46 -1.35
CA ILE A 84 5.77 13.76 -1.66
C ILE A 84 6.81 13.95 -0.56
N ASN A 85 7.13 15.20 -0.19
CA ASN A 85 8.18 15.45 0.80
C ASN A 85 7.80 15.02 2.22
N ILE A 86 6.52 15.11 2.61
CA ILE A 86 6.10 14.64 3.94
C ILE A 86 6.19 13.12 4.04
N VAL A 87 5.84 12.38 2.99
CA VAL A 87 6.00 10.92 2.97
C VAL A 87 7.48 10.53 2.89
N HIS A 88 8.29 11.25 2.11
CA HIS A 88 9.75 11.05 2.07
C HIS A 88 10.39 11.28 3.45
N LEU A 89 10.04 12.37 4.13
CA LEU A 89 10.52 12.64 5.49
C LEU A 89 10.13 11.52 6.45
N TRP A 90 8.89 11.01 6.35
CA TRP A 90 8.47 9.85 7.13
C TRP A 90 9.33 8.61 6.84
N HIS A 91 9.54 8.27 5.56
CA HIS A 91 10.31 7.10 5.11
C HIS A 91 11.71 7.08 5.72
N ARG A 92 12.36 8.25 5.79
CA ARG A 92 13.73 8.43 6.29
C ARG A 92 13.80 8.69 7.80
N SER A 93 12.68 8.83 8.49
CA SER A 93 12.64 9.15 9.93
C SER A 93 12.43 7.93 10.83
N TYR A 94 12.70 8.11 12.13
CA TYR A 94 12.43 7.10 13.16
C TYR A 94 10.94 6.75 13.35
N ALA A 95 10.01 7.61 12.88
CA ALA A 95 8.58 7.35 12.97
C ALA A 95 8.20 5.98 12.38
N ARG A 96 8.74 5.67 11.19
CA ARG A 96 8.55 4.38 10.53
C ARG A 96 9.13 3.22 11.32
N PHE A 97 10.33 3.36 11.88
CA PHE A 97 10.98 2.30 12.66
C PHE A 97 10.19 1.93 13.92
N TRP A 98 9.43 2.88 14.48
CA TRP A 98 8.48 2.61 15.57
C TRP A 98 7.09 2.18 15.10
N LYS A 99 6.94 1.80 13.83
CA LYS A 99 5.69 1.42 13.19
C LYS A 99 4.60 2.50 13.32
N MET A 100 4.99 3.77 13.36
CA MET A 100 4.04 4.88 13.32
C MET A 100 3.80 5.26 11.86
N HIS A 101 2.63 4.96 11.32
CA HIS A 101 2.22 5.28 9.95
C HIS A 101 1.02 6.23 10.00
N PRO A 102 1.19 7.52 9.66
CA PRO A 102 0.07 8.44 9.63
C PRO A 102 -0.99 7.99 8.62
N VAL A 103 -2.25 8.26 8.95
CA VAL A 103 -3.34 8.19 7.97
C VAL A 103 -3.12 9.29 6.94
N ILE A 104 -3.20 8.95 5.66
CA ILE A 104 -3.15 9.94 4.59
C ILE A 104 -4.56 10.17 4.04
N ASP A 105 -5.04 11.39 4.20
CA ASP A 105 -6.32 11.82 3.69
C ASP A 105 -6.14 12.73 2.49
N VAL A 106 -6.14 12.11 1.31
CA VAL A 106 -6.14 12.84 0.04
C VAL A 106 -7.58 13.25 -0.29
N GLN A 107 -7.79 14.55 -0.48
CA GLN A 107 -9.09 15.14 -0.85
C GLN A 107 -10.21 15.03 0.20
N ASN A 108 -9.88 14.93 1.50
CA ASN A 108 -10.86 14.96 2.60
C ASN A 108 -11.94 13.86 2.47
N THR A 109 -11.49 12.65 2.16
CA THR A 109 -12.32 11.45 1.92
C THR A 109 -12.33 10.50 3.11
N PHE A 110 -11.53 10.78 4.13
CA PHE A 110 -11.50 10.04 5.39
C PHE A 110 -12.84 10.16 6.14
N LYS A 111 -13.36 9.02 6.60
CA LYS A 111 -14.60 8.99 7.39
C LYS A 111 -14.36 9.06 8.89
N SER A 112 -13.67 8.05 9.44
CA SER A 112 -13.18 8.02 10.82
C SER A 112 -12.47 6.68 11.05
N ILE A 113 -11.39 6.67 11.82
CA ILE A 113 -10.81 5.47 12.41
C ILE A 113 -10.41 5.82 13.85
N GLY A 114 -10.79 4.96 14.80
CA GLY A 114 -10.33 4.98 16.19
C GLY A 114 -10.04 6.36 16.78
N LYS A 115 -8.93 6.46 17.49
CA LYS A 115 -8.41 7.70 18.06
C LYS A 115 -7.35 8.31 17.14
N ILE A 116 -7.47 9.60 16.85
CA ILE A 116 -6.45 10.42 16.18
C ILE A 116 -6.06 11.53 17.15
N ASP A 117 -4.79 11.57 17.54
CA ASP A 117 -4.25 12.51 18.52
C ASP A 117 -3.79 13.82 17.87
N ARG A 118 -3.33 13.77 16.62
CA ARG A 118 -2.82 14.94 15.89
C ARG A 118 -3.28 14.97 14.44
N GLU A 119 -3.64 16.15 13.96
CA GLU A 119 -3.97 16.40 12.56
C GLU A 119 -3.13 17.56 12.03
N ILE A 120 -2.50 17.35 10.87
CA ILE A 120 -1.86 18.42 10.11
C ILE A 120 -2.46 18.47 8.70
N LYS A 121 -2.42 19.66 8.10
CA LYS A 121 -2.82 19.86 6.71
C LYS A 121 -1.67 20.43 5.89
N MET A 122 -1.20 19.69 4.89
CA MET A 122 -0.24 20.22 3.93
C MET A 122 -0.91 21.36 3.13
N ILE A 123 -0.23 22.50 3.03
CA ILE A 123 -0.68 23.65 2.23
C ILE A 123 0.13 23.80 0.93
N ASP A 124 1.35 23.29 0.93
CA ASP A 124 2.23 23.09 -0.22
C ASP A 124 3.16 21.90 0.10
N GLU A 125 4.17 21.65 -0.75
CA GLU A 125 5.08 20.51 -0.61
C GLU A 125 5.95 20.53 0.66
N VAL A 126 6.11 21.66 1.34
CA VAL A 126 7.07 21.81 2.45
C VAL A 126 6.47 22.47 3.69
N ASN A 127 5.35 23.16 3.54
CA ASN A 127 4.64 23.83 4.62
C ASN A 127 3.34 23.10 4.97
N TYR A 128 3.05 23.07 6.26
CA TYR A 128 1.83 22.49 6.79
C TYR A 128 1.20 23.41 7.84
N LYS A 129 -0.12 23.30 7.98
CA LYS A 129 -0.92 24.01 8.97
C LYS A 129 -1.29 23.07 10.11
N GLU A 130 -1.13 23.57 11.33
CA GLU A 130 -1.58 22.94 12.57
C GLU A 130 -2.33 24.00 13.39
N GLY A 131 -3.65 23.83 13.55
CA GLY A 131 -4.48 24.89 14.12
C GLY A 131 -4.41 26.17 13.28
N ASN A 132 -3.83 27.24 13.82
CA ASN A 132 -3.63 28.52 13.12
C ASN A 132 -2.17 28.78 12.70
N GLU A 133 -1.24 27.89 13.07
CA GLU A 133 0.18 28.07 12.79
C GLU A 133 0.55 27.42 11.46
N VAL A 134 1.45 28.07 10.72
CA VAL A 134 2.10 27.51 9.54
C VAL A 134 3.52 27.14 9.91
N LYS A 135 3.88 25.88 9.70
CA LYS A 135 5.18 25.30 10.02
C LYS A 135 5.79 24.70 8.75
N ASN A 136 7.10 24.51 8.77
CA ASN A 136 7.85 23.94 7.64
C ASN A 136 8.51 22.62 8.06
N ILE A 137 8.41 21.59 7.22
CA ILE A 137 8.91 20.24 7.50
C ILE A 137 10.44 20.15 7.63
N PHE A 138 11.18 21.16 7.17
CA PHE A 138 12.64 21.23 7.34
C PHE A 138 13.05 21.95 8.63
N SER A 139 12.18 22.78 9.18
CA SER A 139 12.43 23.54 10.42
C SER A 139 11.75 22.92 11.64
N ASP A 140 10.80 22.02 11.43
CA ASP A 140 10.01 21.35 12.46
C ASP A 140 9.81 19.87 12.11
N PHE A 141 9.76 19.01 13.13
CA PHE A 141 9.51 17.58 12.96
C PHE A 141 8.02 17.26 13.16
N PRO A 142 7.26 16.96 12.09
CA PRO A 142 5.80 16.91 12.14
C PRO A 142 5.24 15.60 12.74
N PHE A 143 6.07 14.60 13.01
CA PHE A 143 5.59 13.28 13.43
C PHE A 143 5.53 13.11 14.94
N ILE A 144 4.53 12.37 15.42
CA ILE A 144 4.47 11.93 16.81
C ILE A 144 5.41 10.75 17.01
N PHE A 145 6.14 10.78 18.11
CA PHE A 145 6.83 9.60 18.63
C PHE A 145 5.86 8.80 19.50
N PRO A 146 5.44 7.60 19.09
CA PRO A 146 4.55 6.79 19.91
C PRO A 146 5.27 6.40 21.22
N GLU A 147 4.53 6.36 22.33
CA GLU A 147 5.09 5.96 23.63
C GLU A 147 5.65 4.52 23.61
N ALA A 148 5.05 3.66 22.79
CA ALA A 148 5.53 2.31 22.53
C ALA A 148 5.18 1.88 21.09
N THR A 149 6.05 1.06 20.49
CA THR A 149 5.74 0.35 19.26
C THR A 149 4.62 -0.67 19.53
N PRO A 150 3.61 -0.80 18.64
CA PRO A 150 2.58 -1.82 18.77
C PRO A 150 3.16 -3.20 19.00
N SER A 151 2.88 -3.78 20.17
CA SER A 151 3.17 -5.17 20.44
C SER A 151 2.22 -6.02 19.61
N SER A 152 2.76 -6.73 18.62
CA SER A 152 1.99 -7.53 17.70
C SER A 152 2.77 -8.74 17.21
N GLN A 153 2.03 -9.74 16.78
CA GLN A 153 2.59 -10.94 16.17
C GLN A 153 1.72 -11.35 14.98
N ILE A 154 2.37 -11.60 13.84
CA ILE A 154 1.74 -12.27 12.70
C ILE A 154 1.81 -13.77 12.99
N LEU A 155 0.66 -14.39 13.24
CA LEU A 155 0.57 -15.81 13.58
C LEU A 155 0.59 -16.68 12.32
N LYS A 156 -0.05 -16.19 11.26
CA LYS A 156 -0.18 -16.91 9.99
C LYS A 156 -0.44 -15.93 8.85
N GLU A 157 0.14 -16.19 7.69
CA GLU A 157 -0.22 -15.53 6.43
C GLU A 157 -0.55 -16.55 5.35
N GLU A 158 -1.54 -16.23 4.52
CA GLU A 158 -1.95 -17.03 3.37
C GLU A 158 -2.24 -16.11 2.19
N VAL A 159 -1.73 -16.48 1.02
CA VAL A 159 -2.02 -15.81 -0.24
C VAL A 159 -2.67 -16.81 -1.20
N SER A 160 -3.86 -16.48 -1.69
CA SER A 160 -4.59 -17.30 -2.64
C SER A 160 -5.19 -16.41 -3.73
N LYS A 161 -4.61 -16.49 -4.94
CA LYS A 161 -4.99 -15.66 -6.10
C LYS A 161 -4.93 -14.15 -5.77
N GLN A 162 -6.09 -13.51 -5.63
CA GLN A 162 -6.27 -12.08 -5.37
C GLN A 162 -6.69 -11.80 -3.93
N THR A 163 -6.62 -12.81 -3.07
CA THR A 163 -6.98 -12.74 -1.65
C THR A 163 -5.74 -12.96 -0.80
N TYR A 164 -5.52 -12.02 0.12
CA TYR A 164 -4.45 -12.00 1.10
C TYR A 164 -5.08 -12.07 2.47
N LYS A 165 -4.65 -13.04 3.29
CA LYS A 165 -5.23 -13.28 4.60
C LYS A 165 -4.13 -13.40 5.64
N ALA A 166 -4.35 -12.84 6.81
CA ALA A 166 -3.47 -13.02 7.96
C ALA A 166 -4.26 -13.26 9.24
N GLU A 167 -3.69 -14.06 10.13
CA GLU A 167 -4.11 -14.13 11.52
C GLU A 167 -3.08 -13.36 12.34
N ILE A 168 -3.54 -12.32 13.05
CA ILE A 168 -2.69 -11.40 13.80
C ILE A 168 -3.10 -11.38 15.26
N LYS A 169 -2.13 -11.20 16.15
CA LYS A 169 -2.35 -10.94 17.56
C LYS A 169 -1.92 -9.51 17.88
N VAL A 170 -2.85 -8.71 18.38
CA VAL A 170 -2.66 -7.30 18.77
C VAL A 170 -2.60 -7.21 20.29
N GLY A 171 -1.58 -6.50 20.81
CA GLY A 171 -1.38 -6.27 22.24
C GLY A 171 -2.45 -5.38 22.89
N GLN A 172 -2.47 -5.35 24.23
CA GLN A 172 -3.50 -4.69 25.04
C GLN A 172 -3.46 -3.15 25.04
N ASN A 173 -2.31 -2.54 24.74
CA ASN A 173 -2.14 -1.08 24.76
C ASN A 173 -2.13 -0.53 23.33
N CYS A 174 -3.28 -0.54 22.65
CA CYS A 174 -3.35 0.06 21.33
C CYS A 174 -4.69 0.71 20.96
N ASP A 175 -4.75 2.03 21.13
CA ASP A 175 -5.95 2.85 20.86
C ASP A 175 -6.06 3.30 19.38
N SER A 176 -4.94 3.27 18.66
CA SER A 176 -4.83 3.71 17.26
C SER A 176 -4.16 2.64 16.37
N CYS A 177 -4.29 1.36 16.73
CA CYS A 177 -3.72 0.26 15.96
C CYS A 177 -4.50 -0.01 14.68
N LEU A 178 -3.77 -0.18 13.59
CA LEU A 178 -4.32 -0.68 12.33
C LEU A 178 -3.54 -1.92 11.90
N ALA A 179 -4.26 -2.90 11.34
CA ALA A 179 -3.62 -3.93 10.55
C ALA A 179 -3.32 -3.35 9.18
N ILE A 180 -2.04 -3.24 8.84
CA ILE A 180 -1.58 -2.76 7.54
C ILE A 180 -1.41 -3.96 6.60
N PHE A 181 -1.77 -3.76 5.34
CA PHE A 181 -1.45 -4.64 4.23
C PHE A 181 -0.51 -3.87 3.31
N LYS A 182 0.74 -4.36 3.18
CA LYS A 182 1.85 -3.75 2.43
C LYS A 182 1.62 -3.82 0.90
N MET A 183 0.48 -3.30 0.47
CA MET A 183 0.00 -3.26 -0.90
C MET A 183 -0.61 -1.88 -1.16
N SER A 184 -0.30 -1.33 -2.32
CA SER A 184 -0.70 0.02 -2.70
C SER A 184 -2.22 0.19 -2.66
N PHE A 185 -2.68 1.30 -2.10
CA PHE A 185 -4.10 1.61 -2.00
C PHE A 185 -4.77 1.65 -3.38
N HIS A 186 -5.91 0.98 -3.48
CA HIS A 186 -6.81 1.09 -4.63
C HIS A 186 -8.28 0.95 -4.16
N PRO A 187 -9.23 1.67 -4.76
CA PRO A 187 -10.65 1.61 -4.39
C PRO A 187 -11.26 0.22 -4.40
N ASP A 188 -10.89 -0.59 -5.40
CA ASP A 188 -11.41 -1.95 -5.65
C ASP A 188 -10.92 -3.02 -4.65
N TRP A 189 -9.99 -2.68 -3.74
CA TRP A 189 -9.69 -3.56 -2.62
C TRP A 189 -10.88 -3.65 -1.68
N GLN A 190 -11.23 -4.86 -1.25
CA GLN A 190 -12.20 -5.10 -0.19
C GLN A 190 -11.46 -5.62 1.02
N ALA A 191 -11.86 -5.18 2.21
CA ALA A 191 -11.24 -5.60 3.46
C ALA A 191 -12.30 -6.21 4.38
N LYS A 192 -11.90 -7.24 5.14
CA LYS A 192 -12.70 -7.82 6.21
C LYS A 192 -11.85 -8.03 7.45
N VAL A 193 -12.45 -7.79 8.61
CA VAL A 193 -11.91 -8.17 9.92
C VAL A 193 -12.87 -9.18 10.53
N ASP A 194 -12.37 -10.36 10.88
CA ASP A 194 -13.15 -11.48 11.42
C ASP A 194 -14.38 -11.83 10.56
N GLY A 195 -14.19 -11.79 9.24
CA GLY A 195 -15.21 -12.08 8.24
C GLY A 195 -16.23 -10.95 7.99
N LYS A 196 -16.20 -9.86 8.77
CA LYS A 196 -17.09 -8.71 8.59
C LYS A 196 -16.44 -7.67 7.66
N PRO A 197 -17.17 -7.14 6.65
CA PRO A 197 -16.66 -6.05 5.83
C PRO A 197 -16.25 -4.84 6.67
N THR A 198 -15.05 -4.33 6.44
CA THR A 198 -14.47 -3.22 7.21
C THR A 198 -14.01 -2.12 6.28
N GLU A 199 -14.22 -0.87 6.68
CA GLU A 199 -13.73 0.27 5.93
C GLU A 199 -12.21 0.36 6.00
N LYS A 200 -11.60 0.39 4.83
CA LYS A 200 -10.15 0.53 4.65
C LYS A 200 -9.76 2.00 4.60
N VAL A 201 -8.58 2.31 5.10
CA VAL A 201 -7.95 3.63 4.99
C VAL A 201 -6.62 3.52 4.26
N ALA A 202 -6.16 4.64 3.71
CA ALA A 202 -4.79 4.79 3.27
C ALA A 202 -3.93 5.29 4.44
N VAL A 203 -2.81 4.64 4.66
CA VAL A 203 -1.75 5.08 5.60
C VAL A 203 -0.46 5.27 4.83
N PHE A 204 0.49 6.01 5.38
CA PHE A 204 1.80 6.15 4.77
C PHE A 204 2.43 4.75 4.51
N PRO A 205 3.10 4.52 3.38
CA PRO A 205 3.34 5.44 2.26
C PRO A 205 2.30 5.34 1.13
N PHE A 206 1.01 5.16 1.44
CA PHE A 206 -0.13 4.74 0.57
C PHE A 206 -0.46 3.25 0.62
N TYR A 207 -0.27 2.61 1.77
CA TYR A 207 -0.74 1.26 2.02
C TYR A 207 -2.18 1.21 2.53
N LEU A 208 -2.80 0.05 2.33
CA LEU A 208 -4.12 -0.27 2.85
C LEU A 208 -4.00 -0.62 4.33
N ALA A 209 -4.91 -0.10 5.14
CA ALA A 209 -5.02 -0.52 6.53
C ALA A 209 -6.49 -0.60 6.98
N VAL A 210 -6.74 -1.43 7.99
CA VAL A 210 -8.04 -1.53 8.66
C VAL A 210 -7.88 -1.39 10.17
N PRO A 211 -8.86 -0.78 10.87
CA PRO A 211 -8.84 -0.70 12.32
C PRO A 211 -8.92 -2.08 12.95
N VAL A 212 -8.12 -2.30 13.99
CA VAL A 212 -8.12 -3.53 14.79
C VAL A 212 -8.06 -3.20 16.27
N THR A 213 -8.69 -4.05 17.07
CA THR A 213 -8.68 -3.96 18.53
C THR A 213 -7.63 -4.88 19.14
N PRO A 214 -7.30 -4.73 20.43
CA PRO A 214 -6.55 -5.76 21.16
C PRO A 214 -7.22 -7.13 21.07
N GLY A 215 -6.43 -8.17 20.78
CA GLY A 215 -6.94 -9.52 20.59
C GLY A 215 -6.35 -10.25 19.39
N VAL A 216 -6.89 -11.42 19.09
CA VAL A 216 -6.54 -12.18 17.88
C VAL A 216 -7.61 -11.91 16.83
N HIS A 217 -7.17 -11.52 15.64
CA HIS A 217 -8.03 -11.15 14.53
C HIS A 217 -7.61 -11.83 13.24
N THR A 218 -8.60 -12.18 12.43
CA THR A 218 -8.40 -12.60 11.04
C THR A 218 -8.63 -11.43 10.12
N ILE A 219 -7.60 -11.03 9.38
CA ILE A 219 -7.63 -9.93 8.41
C ILE A 219 -7.63 -10.52 7.01
N GLU A 220 -8.51 -10.03 6.15
CA GLU A 220 -8.62 -10.46 4.76
C GLU A 220 -8.72 -9.23 3.84
N PHE A 221 -7.82 -9.15 2.86
CA PHE A 221 -7.94 -8.21 1.74
C PHE A 221 -8.15 -8.99 0.44
N THR A 222 -9.15 -8.61 -0.34
CA THR A 222 -9.41 -9.22 -1.65
C THR A 222 -9.56 -8.14 -2.71
N TYR A 223 -8.82 -8.25 -3.81
CA TYR A 223 -8.99 -7.36 -4.95
C TYR A 223 -10.13 -7.85 -5.84
N GLN A 224 -11.12 -7.00 -6.08
CA GLN A 224 -12.22 -7.31 -7.00
C GLN A 224 -12.37 -6.19 -8.03
N PRO A 225 -12.08 -6.44 -9.32
CA PRO A 225 -12.17 -5.39 -10.34
C PRO A 225 -13.58 -4.82 -10.42
N GLY A 226 -13.68 -3.50 -10.56
CA GLY A 226 -14.95 -2.79 -10.69
C GLY A 226 -15.82 -3.33 -11.84
N LYS A 227 -17.15 -3.23 -11.67
CA LYS A 227 -18.17 -3.75 -12.61
C LYS A 227 -17.98 -3.28 -14.05
N ILE A 228 -17.43 -2.07 -14.25
CA ILE A 228 -17.18 -1.52 -15.58
C ILE A 228 -16.19 -2.37 -16.40
N LYS A 229 -15.14 -2.93 -15.77
CA LYS A 229 -14.17 -3.80 -16.45
C LYS A 229 -14.84 -5.07 -16.98
N VAL A 230 -15.77 -5.61 -16.21
CA VAL A 230 -16.56 -6.79 -16.60
C VAL A 230 -17.48 -6.44 -17.78
N ILE A 231 -18.16 -5.30 -17.73
CA ILE A 231 -19.03 -4.83 -18.83
C ILE A 231 -18.22 -4.62 -20.12
N LEU A 232 -17.05 -3.97 -20.02
CA LEU A 232 -16.17 -3.72 -21.17
C LEU A 232 -15.66 -5.02 -21.80
N LEU A 233 -15.26 -6.00 -20.99
CA LEU A 233 -14.84 -7.31 -21.47
C LEU A 233 -15.94 -8.01 -22.29
N PHE A 234 -17.17 -8.04 -21.77
CA PHE A 234 -18.28 -8.63 -22.51
C PHE A 234 -18.66 -7.82 -23.74
N GLY A 235 -18.59 -6.49 -23.67
CA GLY A 235 -18.80 -5.61 -24.81
C GLY A 235 -17.80 -5.89 -25.94
N GLU A 236 -16.52 -6.06 -25.61
CA GLU A 236 -15.48 -6.40 -26.58
C GLU A 236 -15.74 -7.75 -27.24
N LEU A 237 -16.07 -8.78 -26.44
CA LEU A 237 -16.39 -10.11 -26.97
C LEU A 237 -17.57 -10.08 -27.95
N ILE A 238 -18.61 -9.29 -27.65
CA ILE A 238 -19.76 -9.10 -28.55
C ILE A 238 -19.31 -8.41 -29.85
N ILE A 239 -18.52 -7.34 -29.76
CA ILE A 239 -18.03 -6.61 -30.94
C ILE A 239 -17.17 -7.50 -31.82
N VAL A 240 -16.22 -8.24 -31.24
CA VAL A 240 -15.35 -9.17 -31.97
C VAL A 240 -16.19 -10.25 -32.65
N THR A 241 -17.18 -10.82 -31.96
CA THR A 241 -18.08 -11.83 -32.53
C THR A 241 -18.89 -11.27 -33.71
N CYS A 242 -19.42 -10.06 -33.58
CA CYS A 242 -20.14 -9.37 -34.66
C CYS A 242 -19.24 -9.10 -35.86
N LEU A 243 -18.00 -8.63 -35.64
CA LEU A 243 -17.04 -8.38 -36.72
C LEU A 243 -16.69 -9.68 -37.45
N VAL A 244 -16.39 -10.76 -36.73
CA VAL A 244 -16.11 -12.08 -37.33
C VAL A 244 -17.29 -12.55 -38.17
N PHE A 245 -18.52 -12.43 -37.67
CA PHE A 245 -19.72 -12.79 -38.42
C PHE A 245 -19.87 -11.98 -39.71
N LEU A 246 -19.64 -10.67 -39.65
CA LEU A 246 -19.67 -9.79 -40.83
C LEU A 246 -18.57 -10.14 -41.84
N PHE A 247 -17.36 -10.48 -41.39
CA PHE A 247 -16.26 -10.92 -42.25
C PHE A 247 -16.58 -12.24 -42.96
N ILE A 248 -17.14 -13.23 -42.25
CA ILE A 248 -17.55 -14.51 -42.84
C ILE A 248 -18.63 -14.26 -43.91
N LYS A 249 -19.68 -13.49 -43.58
CA LYS A 249 -20.76 -13.17 -44.53
C LYS A 249 -20.26 -12.45 -45.78
N LYS A 250 -19.32 -11.51 -45.63
CA LYS A 250 -18.69 -10.82 -46.77
C LYS A 250 -17.86 -11.77 -47.62
N SER A 251 -17.14 -12.71 -47.01
CA SER A 251 -16.37 -13.73 -47.74
C SER A 251 -17.27 -14.68 -48.52
N ASP A 252 -18.41 -15.07 -47.96
CA ASP A 252 -19.38 -15.92 -48.65
C ASP A 252 -20.03 -15.18 -49.82
N GLN A 253 -20.38 -13.90 -49.64
CA GLN A 253 -20.90 -13.07 -50.75
C GLN A 253 -19.90 -12.95 -51.90
N ASN A 254 -18.62 -12.72 -51.61
CA ASN A 254 -17.57 -12.63 -52.64
C ASN A 254 -17.30 -13.97 -53.36
N ARG A 255 -17.67 -15.13 -52.78
CA ARG A 255 -17.53 -16.44 -53.42
C ARG A 255 -18.70 -16.78 -54.36
N ILE A 256 -19.86 -16.14 -54.21
CA ILE A 256 -21.06 -16.42 -55.03
C ILE A 256 -21.08 -15.55 -56.31
N THR A 257 -20.31 -14.47 -56.36
CA THR A 257 -20.21 -13.54 -57.51
C THR A 257 -19.10 -13.87 -58.52
N ILE A 258 -18.50 -15.06 -58.46
CA ILE A 258 -17.49 -15.55 -59.43
C ILE A 258 -18.07 -16.69 -60.26
#